data_AF-A0A804LKB3-F1
#
_entry.id   AF-A0A804LKB3-F1
#
_cell.length_a   1.000
_cell.length_b   1.000
_cell.length_c   1.000
_cell.angle_alpha   90.00
_cell.angle_beta   90.00
_cell.angle_gamma   90.00
#
_symmetry.space_group_name_H-M   'P 1'
#
loop_
_entity.id
_entity.type
_entity.pdbx_description
1 polymer ?
#
loop_
_entity_poly.entity_id
_entity_poly.type
_entity_poly.pdbx_seq_one_letter_code
_entity_poly.pdbx_strand_id
1 'polypeptide(L)'
;MEAALMQQATPTRWRCVGDASLASHGQGQQRAGAVRLGAARRAVSGAVRASSSRHLGPVRALVSEAAAGERAAEGEGTDAVVRLFVGLPADAVVSDGRGVGRPRAVSAALRALKLLGVDGVELPVSWAVAQPGPGGWFEWAGYRAVAAMVRDAGLDLRVSLRTDGDALPGWVANAAAADPDVLFTDRS
;
A
#
# COMPACT_ATOMS: atom_id res chain seq x y z
N MET A 1 17.71 -35.60 -33.43
CA MET A 1 18.49 -34.37 -33.24
C MET A 1 17.56 -33.32 -32.67
N GLU A 2 17.72 -33.11 -31.37
CA GLU A 2 17.21 -32.05 -30.47
C GLU A 2 15.82 -31.45 -30.70
N ALA A 3 14.86 -31.94 -29.93
CA ALA A 3 13.65 -31.22 -29.56
C ALA A 3 13.17 -31.69 -28.18
N ALA A 4 12.56 -30.77 -27.43
CA ALA A 4 11.83 -30.93 -26.18
C ALA A 4 12.62 -30.83 -24.87
N LEU A 5 12.70 -29.60 -24.34
CA LEU A 5 12.75 -29.37 -22.89
C LEU A 5 11.59 -28.44 -22.51
N MET A 6 10.40 -29.03 -22.40
CA MET A 6 9.23 -28.42 -21.76
C MET A 6 9.51 -28.32 -20.27
N GLN A 7 9.75 -27.12 -19.75
CA GLN A 7 9.67 -26.86 -18.31
C GLN A 7 8.22 -26.55 -17.93
N GLN A 8 7.61 -27.48 -17.20
CA GLN A 8 6.33 -27.26 -16.53
C GLN A 8 6.53 -26.32 -15.34
N ALA A 9 5.96 -25.11 -15.41
CA ALA A 9 5.85 -24.22 -14.26
C ALA A 9 4.75 -24.73 -13.32
N THR A 10 5.13 -25.12 -12.10
CA THR A 10 4.18 -25.46 -11.02
C THR A 10 3.66 -24.18 -10.37
N PRO A 11 2.37 -24.09 -10.02
CA PRO A 11 1.82 -22.89 -9.41
C PRO A 11 2.39 -22.75 -7.98
N THR A 12 3.23 -21.75 -7.77
CA THR A 12 3.81 -21.44 -6.46
C THR A 12 2.72 -20.90 -5.54
N ARG A 13 2.28 -21.71 -4.57
CA ARG A 13 1.36 -21.30 -3.51
C ARG A 13 2.10 -20.40 -2.51
N TRP A 14 1.85 -19.10 -2.56
CA TRP A 14 2.42 -18.13 -1.64
C TRP A 14 1.96 -18.42 -0.20
N ARG A 15 2.92 -18.70 0.70
CA ARG A 15 2.67 -18.78 2.15
C ARG A 15 3.12 -17.48 2.79
N CYS A 16 2.18 -16.69 3.28
CA CYS A 16 2.46 -15.68 4.29
C CYS A 16 2.54 -16.40 5.66
N VAL A 17 3.64 -16.27 6.39
CA VAL A 17 3.71 -16.71 7.78
C VAL A 17 3.57 -15.47 8.66
N GLY A 18 2.37 -15.28 9.21
CA GLY A 18 2.09 -14.24 10.19
C GLY A 18 2.01 -14.84 11.59
N ASP A 19 2.99 -14.47 12.40
CA ASP A 19 3.09 -14.45 13.87
C ASP A 19 2.50 -15.59 14.72
N ALA A 20 3.40 -16.30 15.41
CA ALA A 20 3.07 -17.23 16.47
C ALA A 20 4.01 -17.01 17.66
N SER A 21 3.94 -15.85 18.33
CA SER A 21 4.36 -15.76 19.73
C SER A 21 3.90 -14.47 20.36
N LEU A 22 2.81 -14.55 21.15
CA LEU A 22 2.60 -13.88 22.45
C LEU A 22 1.09 -13.91 22.77
N ALA A 23 0.59 -15.08 23.16
CA ALA A 23 -0.69 -15.20 23.85
C ALA A 23 -0.43 -15.77 25.25
N SER A 24 -0.24 -14.88 26.22
CA SER A 24 -0.35 -15.23 27.63
C SER A 24 -1.81 -15.57 27.95
N HIS A 25 -1.99 -16.59 28.78
CA HIS A 25 -3.25 -17.12 29.27
C HIS A 25 -4.33 -16.08 29.61
N GLY A 26 -5.53 -16.30 29.10
CA GLY A 26 -6.74 -15.56 29.45
C GLY A 26 -7.97 -16.24 28.85
N GLN A 27 -8.52 -17.21 29.59
CA GLN A 27 -9.72 -17.97 29.24
C GLN A 27 -10.95 -17.06 29.25
N GLY A 28 -11.56 -16.82 28.08
CA GLY A 28 -12.74 -15.97 27.94
C GLY A 28 -13.52 -16.31 26.68
N GLN A 29 -14.53 -17.17 26.84
CA GLN A 29 -15.46 -17.59 25.79
C GLN A 29 -16.49 -16.47 25.55
N GLN A 30 -16.47 -15.81 24.39
CA GLN A 30 -17.61 -15.01 23.90
C GLN A 30 -17.87 -15.19 22.40
N ARG A 31 -19.17 -15.28 22.11
CA ARG A 31 -19.81 -15.63 20.85
C ARG A 31 -19.70 -14.49 19.82
N ALA A 32 -19.43 -14.85 18.56
CA ALA A 32 -19.44 -13.95 17.42
C ALA A 32 -20.87 -13.44 17.14
N GLY A 33 -21.08 -12.13 17.29
CA GLY A 33 -22.25 -11.41 16.78
C GLY A 33 -21.96 -10.85 15.38
N ALA A 34 -22.93 -10.97 14.47
CA ALA A 34 -22.86 -10.40 13.13
C ALA A 34 -23.04 -8.87 13.16
N VAL A 35 -22.18 -8.13 12.45
CA VAL A 35 -22.31 -6.67 12.24
C VAL A 35 -22.69 -6.43 10.78
N ARG A 36 -23.81 -5.74 10.54
CA ARG A 36 -24.21 -5.22 9.23
C ARG A 36 -23.69 -3.78 9.07
N LEU A 37 -22.96 -3.51 7.98
CA LEU A 37 -22.53 -2.16 7.60
C LEU A 37 -23.52 -1.57 6.59
N GLY A 38 -24.18 -0.47 6.98
CA GLY A 38 -24.98 0.38 6.10
C GLY A 38 -24.20 1.65 5.72
N ALA A 39 -24.33 2.10 4.48
CA ALA A 39 -23.73 3.33 4.00
C ALA A 39 -24.56 4.54 4.43
N ALA A 40 -23.98 5.45 5.22
CA ALA A 40 -24.54 6.77 5.49
C ALA A 40 -23.63 7.84 4.88
N ARG A 41 -24.17 8.63 3.95
CA ARG A 41 -23.52 9.84 3.43
C ARG A 41 -23.79 10.98 4.44
N ARG A 42 -22.77 11.69 4.89
CA ARG A 42 -22.93 12.91 5.69
C ARG A 42 -22.12 14.04 5.07
N ALA A 43 -22.81 15.11 4.69
CA ALA A 43 -22.21 16.37 4.26
C ALA A 43 -21.56 17.06 5.47
N VAL A 44 -20.35 17.57 5.29
CA VAL A 44 -19.71 18.48 6.25
C VAL A 44 -19.23 19.71 5.48
N SER A 45 -19.78 20.87 5.82
CA SER A 45 -19.26 22.18 5.42
C SER A 45 -18.54 22.78 6.62
N GLY A 46 -17.25 23.05 6.49
CA GLY A 46 -16.43 23.67 7.52
C GLY A 46 -15.04 23.99 6.98
N ALA A 47 -14.71 25.28 6.89
CA ALA A 47 -13.38 25.75 6.50
C ALA A 47 -12.44 25.73 7.72
N VAL A 48 -11.29 25.04 7.61
CA VAL A 48 -10.21 25.11 8.60
C VAL A 48 -8.97 25.71 7.95
N ARG A 49 -8.46 26.80 8.54
CA ARG A 49 -7.23 27.48 8.14
C ARG A 49 -6.03 26.79 8.79
N ALA A 50 -5.23 26.05 8.01
CA ALA A 50 -4.00 25.43 8.51
C ALA A 50 -2.79 26.36 8.32
N SER A 51 -2.00 26.55 9.38
CA SER A 51 -0.72 27.25 9.35
C SER A 51 0.42 26.26 9.01
N SER A 52 1.32 26.68 8.13
CA SER A 52 2.40 25.86 7.57
C SER A 52 3.55 25.64 8.57
N SER A 53 3.83 24.37 8.89
CA SER A 53 5.06 23.91 9.56
C SER A 53 5.97 23.27 8.52
N ARG A 54 7.22 23.77 8.42
CA ARG A 54 8.15 23.54 7.31
C ARG A 54 9.11 22.36 7.54
N HIS A 55 8.65 21.13 7.80
CA HIS A 55 9.58 19.99 7.98
C HIS A 55 9.11 18.63 7.43
N LEU A 56 8.28 18.58 6.39
CA LEU A 56 7.91 17.33 5.72
C LEU A 56 8.33 17.41 4.25
N GLY A 57 8.99 16.36 3.75
CA GLY A 57 9.38 16.22 2.34
C GLY A 57 8.18 16.31 1.39
N PRO A 58 8.40 16.32 0.07
CA PRO A 58 7.34 16.56 -0.91
C PRO A 58 6.24 15.50 -0.78
N VAL A 59 5.05 15.91 -0.33
CA VAL A 59 3.84 15.10 -0.37
C VAL A 59 3.33 15.13 -1.81
N ARG A 60 3.33 13.98 -2.48
CA ARG A 60 2.66 13.83 -3.78
C ARG A 60 1.17 13.59 -3.53
N ALA A 61 0.33 14.51 -4.01
CA ALA A 61 -1.10 14.26 -4.15
C ALA A 61 -1.32 13.69 -5.55
N LEU A 62 -1.88 12.48 -5.64
CA LEU A 62 -2.36 11.94 -6.91
C LEU A 62 -3.87 12.16 -6.98
N VAL A 63 -4.29 12.97 -7.93
CA VAL A 63 -5.70 13.09 -8.31
C VAL A 63 -6.00 11.90 -9.21
N SER A 64 -6.87 10.99 -8.78
CA SER A 64 -7.51 10.07 -9.73
C SER A 64 -8.90 10.58 -10.02
N GLU A 65 -9.14 10.85 -11.30
CA GLU A 65 -10.49 10.79 -11.83
C GLU A 65 -10.95 9.35 -11.68
N ALA A 66 -12.07 9.15 -10.97
CA ALA A 66 -12.71 7.86 -10.98
C ALA A 66 -13.20 7.62 -12.41
N ALA A 67 -12.53 6.74 -13.14
CA ALA A 67 -13.12 6.14 -14.33
C ALA A 67 -14.39 5.40 -13.85
N ALA A 68 -15.51 6.11 -13.91
CA ALA A 68 -16.83 5.52 -13.86
C ALA A 68 -16.81 4.41 -14.92
N GLY A 69 -17.02 3.17 -14.47
CA GLY A 69 -16.91 2.01 -15.33
C GLY A 69 -17.69 2.19 -16.62
N GLU A 70 -17.11 1.72 -17.72
CA GLU A 70 -17.72 1.65 -19.04
C GLU A 70 -19.06 0.90 -18.97
N ARG A 71 -20.11 1.64 -18.67
CA ARG A 71 -21.46 1.41 -19.14
C ARG A 71 -21.91 2.71 -19.75
N ALA A 72 -21.88 2.73 -21.08
CA ALA A 72 -22.49 3.76 -21.90
C ALA A 72 -23.92 4.05 -21.39
N ALA A 73 -24.05 5.16 -20.67
CA ALA A 73 -25.32 5.80 -20.38
C ALA A 73 -25.11 7.26 -20.75
N GLU A 74 -25.47 7.58 -21.99
CA GLU A 74 -25.69 8.95 -22.43
C GLU A 74 -26.73 9.57 -21.48
N GLY A 75 -26.31 10.52 -20.64
CA GLY A 75 -27.18 11.13 -19.63
C GLY A 75 -26.46 12.23 -18.87
N GLU A 76 -26.80 13.47 -19.24
CA GLU A 76 -26.74 14.71 -18.46
C GLU A 76 -25.57 14.89 -17.47
N GLY A 77 -24.64 15.79 -17.86
CA GLY A 77 -23.68 16.54 -17.03
C GLY A 77 -23.58 16.14 -15.56
N THR A 78 -23.09 14.94 -15.29
CA THR A 78 -22.82 14.47 -13.94
C THR A 78 -21.46 15.05 -13.56
N ASP A 79 -21.49 16.06 -12.68
CA ASP A 79 -20.32 16.65 -12.03
C ASP A 79 -19.38 15.51 -11.58
N ALA A 80 -18.28 15.33 -12.32
CA ALA A 80 -17.39 14.21 -12.12
C ALA A 80 -16.73 14.38 -10.74
N VAL A 81 -17.18 13.59 -9.77
CA VAL A 81 -16.65 13.68 -8.40
C VAL A 81 -15.19 13.24 -8.40
N VAL A 82 -14.30 14.23 -8.35
CA VAL A 82 -12.85 14.03 -8.23
C VAL A 82 -12.54 13.52 -6.82
N ARG A 83 -11.81 12.40 -6.71
CA ARG A 83 -11.39 11.83 -5.44
C ARG A 83 -9.93 12.20 -5.14
N LEU A 84 -9.67 12.71 -3.96
CA LEU A 84 -8.35 13.12 -3.50
C LEU A 84 -7.68 12.00 -2.71
N PHE A 85 -6.50 11.57 -3.20
CA PHE A 85 -5.62 10.65 -2.50
C PHE A 85 -4.30 11.33 -2.14
N VAL A 86 -3.82 11.04 -0.94
CA VAL A 86 -2.53 11.58 -0.44
C VAL A 86 -1.51 10.46 -0.35
N GLY A 87 -0.36 10.64 -0.97
CA GLY A 87 0.76 9.69 -0.89
C GLY A 87 1.35 9.63 0.52
N LEU A 88 1.46 8.42 1.06
CA LEU A 88 2.22 8.15 2.28
C LEU A 88 3.72 8.20 1.99
N PRO A 89 4.54 8.58 2.99
CA PRO A 89 5.97 8.60 2.80
C PRO A 89 6.52 7.19 2.57
N ALA A 90 7.62 7.09 1.83
CA ALA A 90 8.26 5.82 1.50
C ALA A 90 8.72 5.02 2.74
N ASP A 91 8.93 5.70 3.88
CA ASP A 91 9.35 5.10 5.15
C ASP A 91 8.16 4.81 6.10
N ALA A 92 6.93 4.74 5.58
CA ALA A 92 5.76 4.31 6.34
C ALA A 92 5.88 2.87 6.87
N VAL A 93 6.69 2.04 6.23
CA VAL A 93 7.08 0.69 6.69
C VAL A 93 8.58 0.70 6.96
N VAL A 94 9.00 0.06 8.07
CA VAL A 94 10.43 -0.07 8.39
C VAL A 94 11.15 -0.92 7.33
N SER A 95 12.44 -0.69 7.12
CA SER A 95 13.19 -1.31 6.02
C SER A 95 13.25 -2.84 6.07
N ASP A 96 13.06 -3.46 7.24
CA ASP A 96 12.97 -4.92 7.39
C ASP A 96 11.58 -5.49 7.06
N GLY A 97 10.60 -4.63 6.76
CA GLY A 97 9.23 -4.97 6.40
C GLY A 97 8.32 -5.36 7.58
N ARG A 98 8.85 -5.48 8.80
CA ARG A 98 8.14 -6.14 9.92
C ARG A 98 7.20 -5.23 10.70
N GLY A 99 7.23 -3.93 10.45
CA GLY A 99 6.44 -2.97 11.22
C GLY A 99 6.20 -1.64 10.52
N VAL A 100 5.52 -0.75 11.22
CA VAL A 100 5.20 0.60 10.74
C VAL A 100 6.29 1.58 11.19
N GLY A 101 6.80 2.40 10.27
CA GLY A 101 7.68 3.51 10.60
C GLY A 101 6.91 4.59 11.36
N ARG A 102 7.43 5.04 12.52
CA ARG A 102 6.83 6.10 13.36
C ARG A 102 5.30 5.95 13.53
N PRO A 103 4.81 4.84 14.11
CA PRO A 103 3.38 4.47 14.08
C PRO A 103 2.44 5.54 14.68
N ARG A 104 2.88 6.25 15.72
CA ARG A 104 2.09 7.35 16.31
C ARG A 104 1.91 8.52 15.34
N ALA A 105 2.97 8.88 14.60
CA ALA A 105 2.93 9.96 13.62
C ALA A 105 2.05 9.57 12.43
N VAL A 106 2.19 8.34 11.92
CA VAL A 106 1.34 7.81 10.84
C VAL A 106 -0.13 7.81 11.27
N SER A 107 -0.45 7.31 12.47
CA SER A 107 -1.83 7.30 12.98
C SER A 107 -2.41 8.71 13.09
N ALA A 108 -1.65 9.67 13.64
CA ALA A 108 -2.09 11.06 13.78
C ALA A 108 -2.32 11.71 12.40
N ALA A 109 -1.42 11.48 11.45
CA ALA A 109 -1.54 11.99 10.09
C ALA A 109 -2.79 11.43 9.38
N LEU A 110 -3.04 10.12 9.43
CA LEU A 110 -4.22 9.51 8.83
C LEU A 110 -5.53 10.09 9.39
N ARG A 111 -5.61 10.30 10.71
CA ARG A 111 -6.79 10.95 11.33
C ARG A 111 -6.95 12.40 10.85
N ALA A 112 -5.86 13.15 10.74
CA ALA A 112 -5.89 14.51 10.22
C ALA A 112 -6.36 14.56 8.76
N LEU A 113 -5.89 13.65 7.91
CA LEU A 113 -6.34 13.54 6.51
C LEU A 113 -7.83 13.27 6.42
N LYS A 114 -8.36 12.38 7.28
CA LYS A 114 -9.80 12.13 7.34
C LYS A 114 -10.60 13.38 7.72
N LEU A 115 -10.12 14.17 8.69
CA LEU A 115 -10.75 15.43 9.10
C LEU A 115 -10.72 16.50 8.01
N LEU A 116 -9.70 16.48 7.14
CA LEU A 116 -9.58 17.39 5.99
C LEU A 116 -10.46 16.99 4.79
N GLY A 117 -11.20 15.88 4.89
CA GLY A 117 -12.09 15.43 3.82
C GLY A 117 -11.38 14.67 2.68
N VAL A 118 -10.16 14.18 2.90
CA VAL A 118 -9.45 13.32 1.94
C VAL A 118 -10.19 11.98 1.80
N ASP A 119 -10.32 11.48 0.57
CA ASP A 119 -11.00 10.21 0.27
C ASP A 119 -10.16 9.00 0.69
N GLY A 120 -8.84 9.07 0.45
CA GLY A 120 -7.94 7.97 0.78
C GLY A 120 -6.46 8.33 0.74
N VAL A 121 -5.63 7.30 0.90
CA VAL A 121 -4.17 7.42 0.82
C VAL A 121 -3.60 6.43 -0.16
N GLU A 122 -2.42 6.77 -0.69
CA GLU A 122 -1.64 5.88 -1.52
C GLU A 122 -0.42 5.38 -0.72
N LEU A 123 -0.28 4.07 -0.60
CA LEU A 123 0.85 3.42 0.07
C LEU A 123 1.84 2.92 -0.98
N PRO A 124 3.04 3.53 -1.09
CA PRO A 124 4.10 2.97 -1.93
C PRO A 124 4.69 1.71 -1.29
N VAL A 125 4.59 0.58 -1.99
CA VAL A 125 5.17 -0.70 -1.62
C VAL A 125 6.52 -0.85 -2.31
N SER A 126 7.59 -0.80 -1.54
CA SER A 126 8.95 -1.10 -2.01
C SER A 126 9.16 -2.61 -2.18
N TRP A 127 9.63 -3.01 -3.36
CA TRP A 127 10.00 -4.40 -3.64
C TRP A 127 11.10 -4.91 -2.70
N ALA A 128 12.14 -4.12 -2.44
CA ALA A 128 13.21 -4.46 -1.50
C ALA A 128 12.71 -4.75 -0.09
N VAL A 129 11.68 -4.02 0.38
CA VAL A 129 11.08 -4.24 1.71
C VAL A 129 10.13 -5.43 1.69
N ALA A 130 9.33 -5.58 0.64
CA ALA A 130 8.37 -6.68 0.52
C ALA A 130 9.05 -8.03 0.28
N GLN A 131 10.23 -8.06 -0.35
CA GLN A 131 10.98 -9.26 -0.70
C GLN A 131 12.48 -9.07 -0.44
N PRO A 132 12.91 -9.04 0.84
CA PRO A 132 14.29 -8.70 1.22
C PRO A 132 15.33 -9.74 0.78
N GLY A 133 14.92 -10.97 0.46
CA GLY A 133 15.82 -12.06 0.04
C GLY A 133 15.35 -12.78 -1.23
N PRO A 134 16.24 -13.56 -1.87
CA PRO A 134 15.87 -14.33 -3.06
C PRO A 134 14.87 -15.44 -2.73
N GLY A 135 14.08 -15.86 -3.72
CA GLY A 135 13.06 -16.91 -3.60
C GLY A 135 11.65 -16.38 -3.32
N GLY A 136 10.72 -17.28 -2.99
CA GLY A 136 9.29 -16.94 -2.83
C GLY A 136 8.89 -16.37 -1.47
N TRP A 137 9.83 -15.81 -0.72
CA TRP A 137 9.61 -15.30 0.64
C TRP A 137 9.30 -13.80 0.63
N PHE A 138 8.18 -13.42 1.24
CA PHE A 138 7.77 -12.02 1.32
C PHE A 138 7.48 -11.61 2.75
N GLU A 139 7.83 -10.36 3.07
CA GLU A 139 7.51 -9.72 4.33
C GLU A 139 6.41 -8.66 4.10
N TRP A 140 5.25 -8.90 4.70
CA TRP A 140 4.05 -8.08 4.52
C TRP A 140 3.52 -7.50 5.84
N ALA A 141 4.12 -7.83 6.98
CA ALA A 141 3.58 -7.47 8.30
C ALA A 141 3.43 -5.96 8.46
N GLY A 142 4.44 -5.17 8.10
CA GLY A 142 4.42 -3.72 8.14
C GLY A 142 3.37 -3.11 7.20
N TYR A 143 3.30 -3.58 5.95
CA TYR A 143 2.29 -3.11 4.99
C TYR A 143 0.86 -3.45 5.44
N ARG A 144 0.64 -4.65 6.00
CA ARG A 144 -0.66 -5.04 6.57
C ARG A 144 -1.03 -4.19 7.78
N ALA A 145 -0.05 -3.84 8.61
CA ALA A 145 -0.27 -2.94 9.75
C ALA A 145 -0.65 -1.53 9.29
N VAL A 146 0.02 -0.96 8.27
CA VAL A 146 -0.39 0.32 7.68
C VAL A 146 -1.79 0.24 7.09
N ALA A 147 -2.09 -0.81 6.32
CA ALA A 147 -3.43 -1.01 5.74
C ALA A 147 -4.53 -1.09 6.81
N ALA A 148 -4.25 -1.76 7.94
CA ALA A 148 -5.15 -1.79 9.08
C ALA A 148 -5.36 -0.38 9.67
N MET A 149 -4.29 0.39 9.86
CA MET A 149 -4.39 1.78 10.36
C MET A 149 -5.18 2.69 9.43
N VAL A 150 -5.03 2.53 8.11
CA VAL A 150 -5.79 3.28 7.09
C VAL A 150 -7.28 2.97 7.15
N ARG A 151 -7.62 1.67 7.19
CA ARG A 151 -9.00 1.20 7.37
C ARG A 151 -9.61 1.76 8.66
N ASP A 152 -8.88 1.68 9.77
CA ASP A 152 -9.37 2.13 11.07
C ASP A 152 -9.54 3.67 11.13
N ALA A 153 -8.82 4.42 10.28
CA ALA A 153 -9.03 5.86 10.09
C ALA A 153 -10.23 6.20 9.17
N GLY A 154 -10.85 5.20 8.54
CA GLY A 154 -11.99 5.39 7.62
C GLY A 154 -11.58 6.03 6.29
N LEU A 155 -10.37 5.74 5.81
CA LEU A 155 -9.81 6.19 4.54
C LEU A 155 -9.72 5.01 3.56
N ASP A 156 -9.87 5.29 2.27
CA ASP A 156 -9.60 4.30 1.23
C ASP A 156 -8.09 4.11 1.03
N LEU A 157 -7.69 2.92 0.61
CA LEU A 157 -6.29 2.59 0.35
C LEU A 157 -6.06 2.32 -1.14
N ARG A 158 -5.10 3.04 -1.72
CA ARG A 158 -4.46 2.70 -2.98
C ARG A 158 -3.04 2.23 -2.72
N VAL A 159 -2.54 1.37 -3.60
CA VAL A 159 -1.19 0.84 -3.51
C VAL A 159 -0.47 1.15 -4.82
N SER A 160 0.75 1.66 -4.72
CA SER A 160 1.70 1.72 -5.84
C SER A 160 2.86 0.78 -5.55
N LEU A 161 3.39 0.14 -6.60
CA LEU A 161 4.55 -0.73 -6.49
C LEU A 161 5.78 0.06 -6.93
N ARG A 162 6.81 0.11 -6.07
CA ARG A 162 8.12 0.67 -6.39
C ARG A 162 9.07 -0.47 -6.70
N THR A 163 9.59 -0.50 -7.93
CA THR A 163 10.47 -1.56 -8.45
C THR A 163 11.75 -0.97 -9.04
N ASP A 164 12.05 0.27 -8.70
CA ASP A 164 13.15 1.09 -9.23
C ASP A 164 13.97 1.70 -8.09
N GLY A 165 15.16 2.19 -8.42
CA GLY A 165 16.01 2.96 -7.50
C GLY A 165 16.27 2.26 -6.16
N ASP A 166 15.91 2.94 -5.06
CA ASP A 166 16.07 2.45 -3.68
C ASP A 166 15.15 1.26 -3.34
N ALA A 167 14.17 0.97 -4.18
CA ALA A 167 13.25 -0.14 -3.98
C ALA A 167 13.70 -1.45 -4.65
N LEU A 168 14.84 -1.48 -5.34
CA LEU A 168 15.42 -2.70 -5.89
C LEU A 168 16.04 -3.58 -4.78
N PRO A 169 15.61 -4.84 -4.62
CA PRO A 169 16.24 -5.75 -3.65
C PRO A 169 17.72 -6.00 -3.95
N GLY A 170 18.54 -6.15 -2.90
CA GLY A 170 19.98 -6.41 -3.06
C GLY A 170 20.29 -7.69 -3.84
N TRP A 171 19.42 -8.70 -3.79
CA TRP A 171 19.58 -9.92 -4.59
C TRP A 171 19.35 -9.69 -6.09
N VAL A 172 18.51 -8.72 -6.47
CA VAL A 172 18.35 -8.31 -7.87
C VAL A 172 19.59 -7.55 -8.34
N ALA A 173 20.12 -6.67 -7.50
CA ALA A 173 21.38 -5.97 -7.80
C ALA A 173 22.55 -6.96 -8.00
N ASN A 174 22.63 -8.02 -7.19
CA ASN A 174 23.62 -9.08 -7.37
C ASN A 174 23.42 -9.87 -8.67
N ALA A 175 22.17 -10.13 -9.07
CA ALA A 175 21.87 -10.77 -10.35
C ALA A 175 22.27 -9.87 -11.53
N ALA A 176 21.97 -8.57 -11.47
CA ALA A 176 22.39 -7.59 -12.47
C ALA A 176 23.92 -7.41 -12.56
N ALA A 177 24.64 -7.61 -11.45
CA ALA A 177 26.10 -7.62 -11.46
C ALA A 177 26.67 -8.89 -12.13
N ALA A 178 25.96 -10.01 -12.09
CA ALA A 178 26.34 -11.26 -12.74
C ALA A 178 25.95 -11.29 -14.23
N ASP A 179 24.84 -10.64 -14.58
CA ASP A 179 24.32 -10.52 -15.94
C ASP A 179 23.84 -9.08 -16.19
N PRO A 180 24.70 -8.18 -16.70
CA PRO A 180 24.35 -6.78 -16.93
C PRO A 180 23.24 -6.57 -17.96
N ASP A 181 22.97 -7.55 -18.83
CA ASP A 181 21.96 -7.45 -19.89
C ASP A 181 20.52 -7.45 -19.33
N VAL A 182 20.34 -7.72 -18.04
CA VAL A 182 19.04 -7.60 -17.35
C VAL A 182 18.65 -6.13 -17.10
N LEU A 183 19.60 -5.20 -17.20
CA LEU A 183 19.36 -3.78 -17.01
C LEU A 183 19.03 -3.09 -18.34
N PHE A 184 18.28 -1.99 -18.28
CA PHE A 184 18.17 -1.11 -19.43
C PHE A 184 19.52 -0.42 -19.67
N THR A 185 20.08 -0.66 -20.85
CA THR A 185 21.34 -0.05 -21.30
C THR A 185 21.03 0.95 -22.40
N ASP A 186 21.70 2.10 -22.38
CA ASP A 186 21.65 3.04 -23.50
C ASP A 186 22.47 2.52 -24.69
N ARG A 187 22.72 3.37 -25.70
CA ARG A 187 23.45 2.95 -26.90
C ARG A 187 24.98 3.05 -26.76
N SER A 188 25.48 3.74 -25.73
CA SER A 188 26.92 3.99 -25.55
C SER A 188 27.68 2.75 -25.09
#